data_AF-G0QGX7-F1
#
_entry.id   AF-G0QGX7-F1
#
_cell.length_a   1.000
_cell.length_b   1.000
_cell.length_c   1.000
_cell.angle_alpha   90.00
_cell.angle_beta   90.00
_cell.angle_gamma   90.00
#
_symmetry.space_group_name_H-M   'P 1'
#
loop_
_entity.id
_entity.type
_entity.pdbx_description
1 polymer ?
#
loop_
_entity_poly.entity_id
_entity_poly.type
_entity_poly.pdbx_seq_one_letter_code
_entity_poly.pdbx_strand_id
1 'polypeptide(L)'
;MKGNDKHESNSDGSRYADSSVDDLRDLYLNATAEVLPQLAAENSWVIRFDHCFQRVVLDNVFDDVWYNHLDKSSSKPAYKQLSHDQLVSALNLCREMEKMGSKKVEELNRKSLKFRGKLSE
;
A
#
# COMPACT_ATOMS: atom_id res chain seq x y z
N MET A 1 -27.65 -25.62 13.63
CA MET A 1 -27.04 -24.90 12.49
C MET A 1 -25.76 -24.23 12.96
N LYS A 2 -24.60 -24.55 12.40
CA LYS A 2 -23.38 -23.73 12.51
C LYS A 2 -22.99 -23.36 11.09
N GLY A 3 -23.12 -22.09 10.78
CA GLY A 3 -22.84 -21.53 9.46
C GLY A 3 -21.35 -21.65 9.18
N ASN A 4 -21.03 -22.23 8.03
CA ASN A 4 -19.71 -22.13 7.43
C ASN A 4 -19.65 -20.79 6.70
N ASP A 5 -19.16 -19.76 7.37
CA ASP A 5 -18.72 -18.54 6.70
C ASP A 5 -17.40 -18.84 5.98
N LYS A 6 -17.54 -19.16 4.69
CA LYS A 6 -16.41 -19.21 3.76
C LYS A 6 -15.84 -17.81 3.67
N HIS A 7 -14.69 -17.59 4.30
CA HIS A 7 -13.86 -16.43 4.04
C HIS A 7 -13.38 -16.53 2.59
N GLU A 8 -14.03 -15.79 1.69
CA GLU A 8 -13.63 -15.65 0.29
C GLU A 8 -12.16 -15.24 0.22
N SER A 9 -11.33 -16.22 -0.15
CA SER A 9 -9.89 -16.06 -0.29
C SER A 9 -9.55 -15.99 -1.78
N ASN A 10 -8.93 -14.88 -2.16
CA ASN A 10 -7.94 -14.75 -3.22
C ASN A 10 -8.39 -14.94 -4.68
N SER A 11 -9.04 -13.92 -5.26
CA SER A 11 -9.11 -13.75 -6.73
C SER A 11 -8.23 -12.62 -7.28
N ASP A 12 -7.63 -11.77 -6.42
CA ASP A 12 -6.90 -10.57 -6.90
C ASP A 12 -5.39 -10.81 -7.12
N GLY A 13 -4.82 -11.88 -6.52
CA GLY A 13 -3.40 -12.24 -6.71
C GLY A 13 -3.04 -12.60 -8.15
N SER A 14 -4.03 -12.95 -8.98
CA SER A 14 -3.85 -13.23 -10.40
C SER A 14 -3.82 -11.97 -11.28
N ARG A 15 -4.25 -10.80 -10.77
CA ARG A 15 -4.54 -9.64 -11.61
C ARG A 15 -3.29 -8.99 -12.22
N TYR A 16 -2.17 -9.10 -11.52
CA TYR A 16 -0.93 -8.40 -11.86
C TYR A 16 0.22 -9.33 -12.24
N ALA A 17 -0.02 -10.65 -12.24
CA ALA A 17 1.03 -11.65 -12.38
C ALA A 17 1.81 -11.53 -13.71
N ASP A 18 1.14 -11.10 -14.78
CA ASP A 18 1.72 -10.98 -16.12
C ASP A 18 2.05 -9.52 -16.51
N SER A 19 1.86 -8.56 -15.60
CA SER A 19 2.14 -7.14 -15.87
C SER A 19 3.64 -6.86 -15.83
N SER A 20 4.13 -5.96 -16.70
CA SER A 20 5.53 -5.58 -16.63
C SER A 20 5.80 -4.75 -15.37
N VAL A 21 7.06 -4.73 -14.93
CA VAL A 21 7.47 -3.91 -13.78
C VAL A 21 7.17 -2.43 -13.99
N ASP A 22 7.27 -1.92 -15.22
CA ASP A 22 6.99 -0.52 -15.52
C ASP A 22 5.48 -0.23 -15.48
N ASP A 23 4.64 -1.13 -16.01
CA ASP A 23 3.17 -1.01 -15.86
C ASP A 23 2.75 -0.99 -14.39
N LEU A 24 3.35 -1.84 -13.58
CA LEU A 24 3.06 -1.89 -12.14
C LEU A 24 3.50 -0.61 -11.41
N ARG A 25 4.61 0.01 -11.82
CA ARG A 25 5.06 1.29 -11.28
C ARG A 25 4.10 2.41 -11.63
N ASP A 26 3.63 2.46 -12.87
CA ASP A 26 2.69 3.47 -13.33
C ASP A 26 1.34 3.33 -12.62
N LEU A 27 0.85 2.09 -12.46
CA LEU A 27 -0.34 1.80 -11.68
C LEU A 27 -0.18 2.22 -10.21
N TYR A 28 0.99 1.94 -9.61
CA TYR A 28 1.27 2.30 -8.22
C TYR A 28 1.31 3.82 -8.03
N LEU A 29 1.94 4.55 -8.94
CA LEU A 29 1.96 6.00 -8.93
C LEU A 29 0.56 6.57 -9.08
N ASN A 30 -0.21 6.11 -10.06
CA ASN A 30 -1.59 6.55 -10.24
C ASN A 30 -2.46 6.29 -9.00
N ALA A 31 -2.34 5.10 -8.40
CA ALA A 31 -3.08 4.75 -7.19
C ALA A 31 -2.74 5.69 -6.01
N THR A 32 -1.46 5.95 -5.78
CA THR A 32 -1.00 6.71 -4.60
C THR A 32 -0.99 8.22 -4.78
N ALA A 33 -0.87 8.73 -6.00
CA ALA A 33 -0.83 10.16 -6.29
C ALA A 33 -2.21 10.75 -6.63
N GLU A 34 -3.12 9.95 -7.20
CA GLU A 34 -4.41 10.45 -7.70
C GLU A 34 -5.60 9.75 -7.00
N VAL A 35 -5.70 8.43 -7.13
CA VAL A 35 -6.91 7.68 -6.72
C VAL A 35 -7.14 7.74 -5.21
N LEU A 36 -6.15 7.35 -4.41
CA LEU A 36 -6.29 7.32 -2.94
C LEU A 36 -6.43 8.73 -2.34
N PRO A 37 -5.66 9.75 -2.75
CA PRO A 37 -5.90 11.13 -2.32
C PRO A 37 -7.30 11.66 -2.63
N GLN A 38 -7.84 11.38 -3.82
CA GLN A 38 -9.19 11.78 -4.18
C GLN A 38 -10.24 11.13 -3.26
N LEU A 39 -10.15 9.81 -3.06
CA LEU A 39 -11.04 9.09 -2.13
C LEU A 39 -10.91 9.61 -0.69
N ALA A 40 -9.70 9.96 -0.26
CA ALA A 40 -9.45 10.50 1.06
C ALA A 40 -10.10 11.87 1.28
N ALA A 41 -10.12 12.71 0.25
CA ALA A 41 -10.78 14.01 0.28
C ALA A 41 -12.30 13.86 0.38
N GLU A 42 -12.88 12.95 -0.40
CA GLU A 42 -14.33 12.68 -0.41
C GLU A 42 -14.82 12.03 0.88
N ASN A 43 -14.01 11.15 1.47
CA ASN A 43 -14.41 10.30 2.60
C ASN A 43 -13.75 10.70 3.92
N SER A 44 -13.06 11.85 3.96
CA SER A 44 -12.40 12.40 5.16
C SER A 44 -11.45 11.43 5.87
N TRP A 45 -10.62 10.69 5.12
CA TRP A 45 -9.67 9.74 5.69
C TRP A 45 -8.57 10.42 6.56
N VAL A 46 -7.95 9.63 7.45
CA VAL A 46 -6.92 10.08 8.40
C VAL A 46 -5.61 10.52 7.77
N ILE A 47 -5.35 10.10 6.54
CA ILE A 47 -4.25 10.57 5.69
C ILE A 47 -4.84 11.00 4.34
N ARG A 48 -4.23 12.00 3.71
CA ARG A 48 -4.83 12.66 2.53
C ARG A 48 -3.85 12.91 1.38
N PHE A 49 -2.55 12.98 1.66
CA PHE A 49 -1.55 13.33 0.66
C PHE A 49 -0.88 12.11 0.04
N ASP A 50 -0.43 12.28 -1.20
CA ASP A 50 0.33 11.30 -1.98
C ASP A 50 1.46 10.60 -1.20
N HIS A 51 2.36 11.37 -0.58
CA HIS A 51 3.51 10.91 0.16
C HIS A 51 3.11 10.19 1.45
N CYS A 52 1.92 10.50 2.00
CA CYS A 52 1.39 9.76 3.14
C CYS A 52 0.98 8.34 2.72
N PHE A 53 0.30 8.19 1.58
CA PHE A 53 -0.04 6.88 1.03
C PHE A 53 1.21 6.11 0.64
N GLN A 54 2.15 6.73 -0.08
CA GLN A 54 3.40 6.06 -0.46
C GLN A 54 4.18 5.58 0.77
N ARG A 55 4.32 6.42 1.80
CA ARG A 55 4.96 6.01 3.06
C ARG A 55 4.26 4.81 3.68
N VAL A 56 2.94 4.87 3.84
CA VAL A 56 2.18 3.81 4.51
C VAL A 56 2.23 2.51 3.71
N VAL A 57 2.07 2.56 2.39
CA VAL A 57 2.14 1.37 1.55
C VAL A 57 3.54 0.76 1.59
N LEU A 58 4.59 1.56 1.37
CA LEU A 58 5.97 1.06 1.39
C LEU A 58 6.32 0.44 2.75
N ASP A 59 5.97 1.11 3.85
CA ASP A 59 6.24 0.59 5.20
C ASP A 59 5.55 -0.76 5.45
N ASN A 60 4.34 -0.97 4.92
CA ASN A 60 3.62 -2.25 5.06
C ASN A 60 4.09 -3.32 4.05
N VAL A 61 4.70 -2.95 2.91
CA VAL A 61 5.34 -3.92 2.00
C VAL A 61 6.61 -4.50 2.61
N PHE A 62 7.36 -3.69 3.37
CA PHE A 62 8.60 -4.11 4.03
C PHE A 62 8.41 -4.58 5.48
N ASP A 63 7.20 -4.44 6.04
CA ASP A 63 6.90 -4.65 7.47
C ASP A 63 7.90 -3.92 8.41
N ASP A 64 8.41 -2.78 7.96
CA ASP A 64 9.44 -1.97 8.61
C ASP A 64 9.49 -0.57 7.94
N VAL A 65 10.32 0.32 8.44
CA VAL A 65 10.61 1.60 7.80
C VAL A 65 11.27 1.37 6.44
N TRP A 66 10.55 1.67 5.36
CA TRP A 66 10.92 1.24 4.00
C TRP A 66 12.34 1.62 3.55
N TYR A 67 12.84 2.80 3.97
CA TYR A 67 14.16 3.25 3.53
C TYR A 67 15.31 2.44 4.15
N ASN A 68 15.05 1.56 5.11
CA ASN A 68 16.06 0.62 5.60
C ASN A 68 16.34 -0.52 4.61
N HIS A 69 15.44 -0.73 3.63
CA HIS A 69 15.49 -1.84 2.68
C HIS A 69 15.88 -1.41 1.26
N LEU A 70 15.88 -0.11 0.99
CA LEU A 70 16.22 0.46 -0.31
C LEU A 70 17.62 1.06 -0.32
N ASP A 71 18.24 1.10 -1.50
CA ASP A 71 19.52 1.76 -1.69
C ASP A 71 19.34 3.28 -1.56
N LYS A 72 19.83 3.82 -0.44
CA LYS A 72 19.81 5.27 -0.14
C LYS A 72 20.82 6.05 -0.98
N SER A 73 21.83 5.38 -1.54
CA SER A 73 22.85 5.98 -2.39
C SER A 73 22.42 6.05 -3.86
N SER A 74 21.38 5.32 -4.24
CA SER A 74 20.77 5.38 -5.55
C SER A 74 19.98 6.69 -5.75
N SER A 75 20.14 7.31 -6.92
CA SER A 75 19.34 8.48 -7.34
C SER A 75 17.91 8.11 -7.76
N LYS A 76 17.56 6.82 -7.77
CA LYS A 76 16.24 6.34 -8.15
C LYS A 76 15.24 6.58 -7.01
N PRO A 77 14.03 7.09 -7.31
CA PRO A 77 12.96 7.16 -6.31
C PRO A 77 12.55 5.76 -5.83
N ALA A 78 11.98 5.68 -4.62
CA ALA A 78 11.70 4.42 -3.93
C ALA A 78 10.92 3.40 -4.78
N TYR A 79 9.85 3.83 -5.46
CA TYR A 79 9.02 2.96 -6.29
C TYR A 79 9.77 2.33 -7.49
N LYS A 80 10.85 2.98 -7.98
CA LYS A 80 11.71 2.41 -9.03
C LYS A 80 12.71 1.37 -8.52
N GLN A 81 12.85 1.23 -7.21
CA GLN A 81 13.72 0.24 -6.58
C GLN A 81 12.96 -1.03 -6.17
N LEU A 82 11.62 -1.02 -6.22
CA LEU A 82 10.80 -2.18 -5.89
C LEU A 82 10.93 -3.30 -6.93
N SER A 83 10.92 -4.54 -6.45
CA SER A 83 10.77 -5.73 -7.28
C SER A 83 9.33 -5.87 -7.81
N HIS A 84 9.13 -6.77 -8.76
CA HIS A 84 7.80 -7.12 -9.26
C HIS A 84 6.85 -7.51 -8.10
N ASP A 85 7.25 -8.45 -7.25
CA ASP A 85 6.40 -8.95 -6.15
C ASP A 85 6.09 -7.87 -5.11
N GLN A 86 7.05 -6.97 -4.85
CA GLN A 86 6.84 -5.83 -3.97
C GLN A 86 5.85 -4.84 -4.56
N LEU A 87 5.88 -4.59 -5.88
CA LEU A 87 4.89 -3.75 -6.56
C LEU A 87 3.51 -4.38 -6.57
N VAL A 88 3.41 -5.69 -6.80
CA VAL A 88 2.14 -6.44 -6.70
C VAL A 88 1.58 -6.31 -5.29
N SER A 89 2.41 -6.49 -4.26
CA SER A 89 2.01 -6.32 -2.85
C SER A 89 1.56 -4.89 -2.55
N ALA A 90 2.28 -3.89 -3.05
CA ALA A 90 1.92 -2.48 -2.91
C ALA A 90 0.55 -2.17 -3.53
N LEU A 91 0.28 -2.67 -4.74
CA LEU A 91 -0.99 -2.49 -5.44
C LEU A 91 -2.14 -3.21 -4.75
N ASN A 92 -1.90 -4.39 -4.19
CA ASN A 92 -2.90 -5.10 -3.40
C ASN A 92 -3.28 -4.30 -2.14
N LEU A 93 -2.31 -3.70 -1.45
CA LEU A 93 -2.59 -2.80 -0.33
C LEU A 93 -3.40 -1.57 -0.75
N CYS A 94 -3.07 -0.93 -1.88
CA CYS A 94 -3.86 0.17 -2.44
C CYS A 94 -5.31 -0.26 -2.69
N ARG A 95 -5.53 -1.43 -3.32
CA ARG A 95 -6.88 -1.98 -3.55
C ARG A 95 -7.64 -2.26 -2.26
N GLU A 96 -6.96 -2.79 -1.24
CA GLU A 96 -7.58 -2.98 0.06
C GLU A 96 -8.03 -1.65 0.67
N MET A 97 -7.23 -0.59 0.56
CA MET A 97 -7.63 0.76 0.99
C MET A 97 -8.85 1.28 0.21
N GLU A 98 -8.87 1.11 -1.11
CA GLU A 98 -10.02 1.49 -1.95
C GLU A 98 -11.29 0.73 -1.54
N LYS A 99 -11.19 -0.59 -1.35
CA LYS A 99 -12.35 -1.47 -1.06
C LYS A 99 -12.88 -1.32 0.36
N MET A 100 -11.98 -1.20 1.34
CA MET A 100 -12.33 -1.20 2.77
C MET A 100 -12.38 0.20 3.38
N GLY A 101 -11.93 1.22 2.65
CA GLY A 101 -11.99 2.62 3.02
C GLY A 101 -11.18 2.97 4.28
N SER A 102 -11.69 3.94 5.04
CA SER A 102 -11.00 4.56 6.19
C SER A 102 -10.48 3.54 7.20
N LYS A 103 -11.23 2.47 7.48
CA LYS A 103 -10.84 1.43 8.44
C LYS A 103 -9.50 0.77 8.07
N LYS A 104 -9.30 0.44 6.79
CA LYS A 104 -8.05 -0.19 6.34
C LYS A 104 -6.91 0.82 6.31
N VAL A 105 -7.20 2.05 5.89
CA VAL A 105 -6.21 3.14 5.89
C VAL A 105 -5.70 3.42 7.31
N GLU A 106 -6.60 3.47 8.30
CA GLU A 106 -6.26 3.61 9.72
C GLU A 106 -5.40 2.45 10.23
N GLU A 107 -5.77 1.21 9.90
CA GLU A 107 -5.01 0.01 10.28
C GLU A 107 -3.56 0.08 9.77
N LEU A 108 -3.38 0.35 8.47
CA LEU A 108 -2.08 0.39 7.81
C LEU A 108 -1.25 1.59 8.26
N ASN A 109 -1.88 2.76 8.44
CA ASN A 109 -1.19 3.94 8.97
C ASN A 109 -0.70 3.69 10.41
N ARG A 110 -1.51 3.03 11.25
CA ARG A 110 -1.12 2.68 12.62
C ARG A 110 0.08 1.74 12.65
N LYS A 111 0.13 0.71 11.79
CA LYS A 111 1.29 -0.18 11.63
C LYS A 111 2.54 0.61 11.24
N SER A 112 2.43 1.44 10.21
CA SER A 112 3.51 2.32 9.75
C SER A 112 4.02 3.27 10.85
N LEU A 113 3.13 3.82 11.69
CA LEU A 113 3.53 4.62 12.86
C LEU A 113 4.26 3.81 13.92
N LYS A 114 3.85 2.55 14.16
CA LYS A 114 4.57 1.64 15.08
C LYS A 114 5.98 1.34 14.60
N PHE A 115 6.17 1.00 13.32
CA PHE A 115 7.51 0.76 12.74
C PHE A 115 8.43 1.96 12.92
N ARG A 116 7.87 3.18 12.92
CA ARG A 116 8.60 4.44 13.09
C ARG A 116 8.76 4.89 14.55
N GLY A 117 8.32 4.09 15.52
CA GLY A 117 8.35 4.44 16.95
C GLY A 117 7.48 5.65 17.32
N LYS A 118 6.46 5.97 16.50
CA LYS A 118 5.53 7.09 16.72
C LYS A 118 4.26 6.69 17.46
N LEU A 119 4.07 5.40 17.68
CA LEU A 119 2.99 4.85 18.49
C LEU A 119 3.58 3.73 19.37
N SER A 120 3.41 3.84 20.68
CA SER A 120 3.72 2.77 21.62
C SER A 120 2.59 1.73 21.67
N GLU A 121 2.88 0.53 22.17
CA GLU A 121 1.85 -0.48 22.46
C GLU A 121 0.84 -0.03 23.52
#